data_AF-Q8ISL5-F1
#
_entry.id   AF-Q8ISL5-F1
#
_cell.length_a   1.000
_cell.length_b   1.000
_cell.length_c   1.000
_cell.angle_alpha   90.00
_cell.angle_beta   90.00
_cell.angle_gamma   90.00
#
_symmetry.space_group_name_H-M   'P 1'
#
loop_
_entity.id
_entity.type
_entity.pdbx_description
1 polymer ?
#
loop_
_entity_poly.entity_id
_entity_poly.type
_entity_poly.pdbx_seq_one_letter_code
_entity_poly.pdbx_strand_id
1 'polypeptide(L)'
;VQMLAIAPNKELECRDTIKKICDSFAVSTMARDVMETATAEKHIDEFFLQPVNGASRTGYRSNWWTQFYYVLWRSWLTVLKDPMLVKVRLLQTAMVATLIGSIYFGQKLDQDGVMNINGSLFLFLTNMTFQNVFAVINVFSAELPVFLREKRSRLFRVDTYFLGKTIAEVPLFIAVPFVFTSITYPMIGLRSGVEHYITALFIVTLVANVATSFGYFISCASSSVSMALSVGPPVIIPFLI
;
A
#
# COMPACT_ATOMS: atom_id res chain seq x y z
N VAL A 1 -32.63 -34.78 13.56
CA VAL A 1 -32.17 -33.79 12.57
C VAL A 1 -31.00 -34.42 11.82
N GLN A 2 -31.26 -35.04 10.67
CA GLN A 2 -30.24 -35.71 9.86
C GLN A 2 -29.30 -34.66 9.26
N MET A 3 -28.00 -34.79 9.52
CA MET A 3 -27.00 -33.86 9.01
C MET A 3 -26.80 -34.08 7.51
N LEU A 4 -26.87 -33.02 6.72
CA LEU A 4 -26.55 -32.99 5.28
C LEU A 4 -25.03 -33.12 5.00
N ALA A 5 -24.23 -33.35 6.03
CA ALA A 5 -22.79 -33.54 5.91
C ALA A 5 -22.47 -34.98 5.46
N ILE A 6 -21.52 -35.11 4.55
CA ILE A 6 -21.03 -36.41 4.08
C ILE A 6 -20.28 -37.09 5.23
N ALA A 7 -20.83 -38.17 5.77
CA ALA A 7 -20.18 -38.95 6.81
C ALA A 7 -19.15 -39.92 6.20
N PRO A 8 -17.92 -40.03 6.76
CA PRO A 8 -16.80 -40.76 6.15
C PRO A 8 -17.00 -42.28 5.98
N ASN A 9 -18.06 -42.88 6.55
CA ASN A 9 -18.40 -44.30 6.39
C ASN A 9 -19.70 -44.56 5.61
N LYS A 10 -20.41 -43.52 5.14
CA LYS A 10 -21.71 -43.64 4.44
C LYS A 10 -21.82 -42.70 3.24
N GLU A 11 -20.70 -42.45 2.56
CA GLU A 11 -20.62 -41.45 1.49
C GLU A 11 -21.58 -41.72 0.32
N LEU A 12 -21.74 -42.99 -0.10
CA LEU A 12 -22.65 -43.35 -1.18
C LEU A 12 -24.11 -43.05 -0.84
N GLU A 13 -24.58 -43.45 0.35
CA GLU A 13 -25.96 -43.17 0.81
C GLU A 13 -26.20 -41.66 0.99
N CYS A 14 -25.22 -40.92 1.51
CA CYS A 14 -25.30 -39.46 1.63
C CYS A 14 -25.41 -38.79 0.25
N ARG A 15 -24.60 -39.21 -0.72
CA ARG A 15 -24.66 -38.67 -2.10
C ARG A 15 -25.98 -38.97 -2.79
N ASP A 16 -26.54 -40.16 -2.60
CA ASP A 16 -27.85 -40.51 -3.17
C ASP A 16 -29.00 -39.74 -2.49
N THR A 17 -28.89 -39.49 -1.19
CA THR A 17 -29.86 -38.65 -0.46
C THR A 17 -29.79 -37.19 -0.93
N ILE A 18 -28.58 -36.65 -1.13
CA ILE A 18 -28.39 -35.31 -1.69
C ILE A 18 -28.99 -35.21 -3.09
N LYS A 19 -28.72 -36.19 -3.98
CA LYS A 19 -29.31 -36.23 -5.32
C LYS A 19 -30.83 -36.25 -5.27
N LYS A 20 -31.43 -37.12 -4.45
CA LYS A 20 -32.89 -37.17 -4.27
C LYS A 20 -33.47 -35.83 -3.81
N ILE A 21 -32.79 -35.12 -2.91
CA ILE A 21 -33.23 -33.79 -2.45
C ILE A 21 -33.10 -32.76 -3.58
N CYS A 22 -32.00 -32.75 -4.34
CA CYS A 22 -31.82 -31.87 -5.49
C CYS A 22 -32.86 -32.12 -6.58
N ASP A 23 -33.14 -33.39 -6.91
CA ASP A 23 -34.13 -33.78 -7.92
C ASP A 23 -35.55 -33.41 -7.46
N SER A 24 -35.87 -33.65 -6.19
CA SER A 24 -37.16 -33.25 -5.60
C SER A 24 -37.33 -31.73 -5.57
N PHE A 25 -36.27 -30.98 -5.26
CA PHE A 25 -36.27 -29.53 -5.32
C PHE A 25 -36.48 -29.05 -6.76
N ALA A 26 -35.77 -29.61 -7.75
CA ALA A 26 -35.86 -29.20 -9.15
C ALA A 26 -37.28 -29.34 -9.75
N VAL A 27 -38.07 -30.30 -9.27
CA VAL A 27 -39.47 -30.51 -9.70
C VAL A 27 -40.47 -29.69 -8.87
N SER A 28 -40.06 -29.16 -7.72
CA SER A 28 -40.95 -28.43 -6.80
C SER A 28 -41.43 -27.09 -7.38
N THR A 29 -42.59 -26.63 -6.90
CA THR A 29 -43.12 -25.30 -7.22
C THR A 29 -42.21 -24.17 -6.71
N MET A 30 -41.48 -24.41 -5.60
CA MET A 30 -40.49 -23.46 -5.06
C MET A 30 -39.32 -23.24 -6.02
N ALA A 31 -38.82 -24.29 -6.69
CA ALA A 31 -37.76 -24.12 -7.68
C ALA A 31 -38.25 -23.37 -8.92
N ARG A 32 -39.52 -23.54 -9.32
CA ARG A 32 -40.11 -22.76 -10.41
C ARG A 32 -40.23 -21.28 -10.04
N ASP A 33 -40.66 -20.97 -8.82
CA ASP A 33 -40.76 -19.58 -8.32
C ASP A 33 -39.37 -18.93 -8.17
N VAL A 34 -38.38 -19.66 -7.64
CA VAL A 34 -36.97 -19.21 -7.57
C VAL A 34 -36.37 -19.02 -8.97
N MET A 35 -36.69 -19.89 -9.92
CA MET A 35 -36.21 -19.75 -11.30
C MET A 35 -36.89 -18.57 -12.00
N GLU A 36 -38.19 -18.38 -11.80
CA GLU A 36 -38.97 -17.28 -12.35
C GLU A 36 -38.49 -15.93 -11.80
N THR A 37 -38.34 -15.82 -10.47
CA THR A 37 -37.72 -14.66 -9.82
C THR A 37 -36.28 -14.45 -10.25
N ALA A 38 -35.47 -15.49 -10.43
CA ALA A 38 -34.10 -15.35 -10.95
C ALA A 38 -34.06 -14.93 -12.44
N THR A 39 -35.03 -15.34 -13.27
CA THR A 39 -35.16 -14.82 -14.65
C THR A 39 -35.69 -13.39 -14.68
N ALA A 40 -36.60 -13.02 -13.77
CA ALA A 40 -37.09 -11.66 -13.61
C ALA A 40 -35.98 -10.74 -13.07
N GLU A 41 -35.22 -11.17 -12.06
CA GLU A 41 -34.02 -10.51 -11.55
C GLU A 41 -32.93 -10.46 -12.61
N LYS A 42 -32.71 -11.48 -13.44
CA LYS A 42 -31.80 -11.38 -14.59
C LYS A 42 -32.18 -10.26 -15.54
N HIS A 43 -33.48 -10.01 -15.74
CA HIS A 43 -33.97 -8.89 -16.55
C HIS A 43 -33.73 -7.53 -15.88
N ILE A 44 -33.78 -7.48 -14.55
CA ILE A 44 -33.48 -6.31 -13.72
C ILE A 44 -31.96 -6.07 -13.63
N ASP A 45 -31.16 -7.11 -13.45
CA ASP A 45 -29.70 -7.09 -13.47
C ASP A 45 -29.19 -6.77 -14.87
N GLU A 46 -29.81 -7.23 -15.96
CA GLU A 46 -29.53 -6.75 -17.32
C GLU A 46 -29.84 -5.26 -17.46
N PHE A 47 -30.89 -4.75 -16.82
CA PHE A 47 -31.19 -3.32 -16.78
C PHE A 47 -30.13 -2.53 -15.98
N PHE A 48 -29.58 -3.09 -14.91
CA PHE A 48 -28.48 -2.49 -14.13
C PHE A 48 -27.08 -2.71 -14.74
N LEU A 49 -26.90 -3.75 -15.56
CA LEU A 49 -25.67 -4.11 -16.29
C LEU A 49 -25.63 -3.54 -17.72
N GLN A 50 -26.74 -2.95 -18.20
CA GLN A 50 -26.70 -2.16 -19.42
C GLN A 50 -25.69 -1.03 -19.22
N PRO A 51 -24.73 -0.85 -20.14
CA PRO A 51 -23.85 0.31 -20.09
C PRO A 51 -24.75 1.54 -20.19
N VAL A 52 -24.89 2.27 -19.07
CA VAL A 52 -25.59 3.56 -19.02
C VAL A 52 -25.14 4.37 -20.23
N ASN A 53 -26.08 4.81 -21.08
CA ASN A 53 -25.79 5.62 -22.26
C ASN A 53 -24.90 6.81 -21.84
N GLY A 54 -23.61 6.75 -22.23
CA GLY A 54 -22.55 7.66 -21.74
C GLY A 54 -21.33 6.96 -21.13
N ALA A 55 -21.39 5.66 -20.85
CA ALA A 55 -20.22 4.87 -20.47
C ALA A 55 -19.25 4.80 -21.67
N SER A 56 -18.08 5.43 -21.52
CA SER A 56 -16.99 5.28 -22.49
C SER A 56 -16.69 3.79 -22.73
N ARG A 57 -16.17 3.43 -23.92
CA ARG A 57 -15.80 2.07 -24.36
C ARG A 57 -14.99 1.22 -23.34
N THR A 58 -14.48 1.84 -22.27
CA THR A 58 -13.68 1.23 -21.20
C THR A 58 -14.50 0.69 -20.02
N GLY A 59 -15.81 0.92 -19.97
CA GLY A 59 -16.68 0.41 -18.90
C GLY A 59 -16.61 1.19 -17.58
N TYR A 60 -15.98 2.37 -17.58
CA TYR A 60 -15.98 3.32 -16.47
C TYR A 60 -17.00 4.44 -16.69
N ARG A 61 -17.72 4.83 -15.63
CA ARG A 61 -18.83 5.81 -15.69
C ARG A 61 -18.37 7.27 -15.83
N SER A 62 -17.12 7.59 -15.51
CA SER A 62 -16.62 8.98 -15.44
C SER A 62 -15.33 9.17 -16.25
N ASN A 63 -15.05 10.41 -16.65
CA ASN A 63 -13.83 10.76 -17.38
C ASN A 63 -12.58 10.58 -16.50
N TRP A 64 -11.43 10.33 -17.13
CA TRP A 64 -10.16 10.04 -16.44
C TRP A 64 -9.76 11.17 -15.48
N TRP A 65 -9.85 12.42 -15.93
CA TRP A 65 -9.52 13.60 -15.12
C TRP A 65 -10.43 13.77 -13.90
N THR A 66 -11.72 13.48 -14.06
CA THR A 66 -12.69 13.54 -12.97
C THR A 66 -12.38 12.46 -11.94
N GLN A 67 -12.08 11.23 -12.37
CA GLN A 67 -11.65 10.16 -11.45
C GLN A 67 -10.38 10.56 -10.69
N PHE A 68 -9.36 11.05 -11.41
CA PHE A 68 -8.10 11.50 -10.83
C PHE A 68 -8.28 12.61 -9.80
N TYR A 69 -9.07 13.65 -10.10
CA TYR A 69 -9.31 14.76 -9.18
C TYR A 69 -9.96 14.30 -7.87
N TYR A 70 -11.00 13.46 -7.94
CA TYR A 70 -11.68 12.98 -6.73
C TYR A 70 -10.81 12.05 -5.89
N VAL A 71 -10.04 11.18 -6.53
CA VAL A 71 -9.06 10.34 -5.84
C VAL A 71 -8.01 11.22 -5.16
N LEU A 72 -7.41 12.17 -5.88
CA LEU A 72 -6.39 13.07 -5.34
C LEU A 72 -6.95 13.86 -4.15
N TRP A 73 -8.13 14.45 -4.28
CA TRP A 73 -8.81 15.16 -3.21
C TRP A 73 -9.02 14.26 -1.98
N ARG A 74 -9.54 13.03 -2.18
CA ARG A 74 -9.73 12.06 -1.10
C ARG A 74 -8.41 11.71 -0.41
N SER A 75 -7.39 11.34 -1.18
CA SER A 75 -6.06 10.99 -0.65
C SER A 75 -5.42 12.17 0.10
N TRP A 76 -5.51 13.38 -0.44
CA TRP A 76 -5.02 14.59 0.21
C TRP A 76 -5.72 14.84 1.54
N LEU A 77 -7.05 14.68 1.57
CA LEU A 77 -7.82 14.83 2.79
C LEU A 77 -7.47 13.77 3.84
N THR A 78 -7.24 12.52 3.42
CA THR A 78 -6.80 11.43 4.31
C THR A 78 -5.46 11.77 4.95
N VAL A 79 -4.49 12.24 4.15
CA VAL A 79 -3.17 12.62 4.64
C VAL A 79 -3.24 13.80 5.61
N LEU A 80 -4.06 14.82 5.32
CA LEU A 80 -4.21 15.99 6.20
C LEU A 80 -5.02 15.72 7.48
N LYS A 81 -6.03 14.85 7.39
CA LYS A 81 -6.93 14.55 8.52
C LYS A 81 -6.37 13.56 9.53
N ASP A 82 -5.27 12.88 9.22
CA ASP A 82 -4.53 12.06 10.17
C ASP A 82 -3.21 12.74 10.61
N PRO A 83 -3.29 13.85 11.39
CA PRO A 83 -2.09 14.53 11.87
C PRO A 83 -1.35 13.70 12.90
N MET A 84 -1.98 12.68 13.51
CA MET A 84 -1.34 11.83 14.51
C MET A 84 -0.26 10.97 13.85
N LEU A 85 -0.58 10.31 12.74
CA LEU A 85 0.39 9.50 12.00
C LEU A 85 1.59 10.32 11.52
N VAL A 86 1.33 11.52 10.97
CA VAL A 86 2.38 12.42 10.49
C VAL A 86 3.28 12.91 11.64
N LYS A 87 2.68 13.32 12.78
CA LYS A 87 3.43 13.76 13.96
C LYS A 87 4.32 12.65 14.52
N VAL A 88 3.78 11.44 14.68
CA VAL A 88 4.54 10.29 15.17
C VAL A 88 5.71 9.98 14.25
N ARG A 89 5.49 10.01 12.92
CA ARG A 89 6.54 9.77 11.93
C ARG A 89 7.65 10.82 12.01
N LEU A 90 7.29 12.12 12.06
CA LEU A 90 8.28 13.20 12.17
C LEU A 90 9.07 13.13 13.50
N LEU A 91 8.38 12.84 14.61
CA LEU A 91 9.01 12.66 15.92
C LEU A 91 10.00 11.49 15.90
N GLN A 92 9.58 10.33 15.38
CA GLN A 92 10.43 9.15 15.26
C GLN A 92 11.64 9.43 14.36
N THR A 93 11.44 10.09 13.21
CA THR A 93 12.53 10.50 12.31
C THR A 93 13.52 11.41 13.04
N ALA A 94 13.04 12.41 13.79
CA ALA A 94 13.90 13.33 14.53
C ALA A 94 14.69 12.61 15.63
N MET A 95 14.07 11.67 16.35
CA MET A 95 14.75 10.85 17.36
C MET A 95 15.88 10.01 16.73
N VAL A 96 15.58 9.27 15.66
CA VAL A 96 16.56 8.42 14.97
C VAL A 96 17.68 9.27 14.35
N ALA A 97 17.34 10.41 13.74
CA ALA A 97 18.31 11.35 13.17
C ALA A 97 19.29 11.86 14.24
N THR A 98 18.78 12.20 15.42
CA THR A 98 19.58 12.68 16.55
C THR A 98 20.47 11.58 17.10
N LEU A 99 19.95 10.34 17.22
CA LEU A 99 20.76 9.20 17.67
C LEU A 99 21.95 8.94 16.72
N ILE A 100 21.69 8.85 15.41
CA ILE A 100 22.74 8.63 14.41
C ILE A 100 23.74 9.79 14.39
N GLY A 101 23.23 11.03 14.43
CA GLY A 101 24.06 12.23 14.49
C GLY A 101 24.95 12.28 15.74
N SER A 102 24.46 11.75 16.87
CA SER A 102 25.22 11.69 18.12
C SER A 102 26.32 10.63 18.11
N ILE A 103 26.06 9.47 17.48
CA ILE A 103 27.05 8.38 17.36
C ILE A 103 28.27 8.84 16.56
N TYR A 104 28.06 9.59 15.48
CA TYR A 104 29.11 10.04 14.57
C TYR A 104 29.44 11.53 14.75
N PHE A 105 29.20 12.08 15.93
CA PHE A 105 29.28 13.51 16.17
C PHE A 105 30.70 14.06 15.95
N GLY A 106 30.81 15.13 15.14
CA GLY A 106 32.05 15.89 14.97
C GLY A 106 33.19 15.07 14.38
N GLN A 107 32.94 14.36 13.27
CA GLN A 107 33.93 13.48 12.65
C GLN A 107 35.16 14.25 12.14
N LYS A 108 36.35 13.73 12.43
CA LYS A 108 37.63 14.28 11.93
C LYS A 108 38.02 13.63 10.61
N LEU A 109 38.68 14.38 9.73
CA LEU A 109 39.17 13.90 8.43
C LEU A 109 40.52 13.19 8.58
N ASP A 110 40.51 12.02 9.22
CA ASP A 110 41.67 11.12 9.34
C ASP A 110 41.36 9.77 8.65
N GLN A 111 42.34 8.86 8.58
CA GLN A 111 42.16 7.53 7.98
C GLN A 111 41.00 6.75 8.63
N ASP A 112 40.90 6.77 9.95
CA ASP A 112 39.76 6.21 10.70
C ASP A 112 38.47 7.01 10.48
N GLY A 113 38.62 8.32 10.25
CA GLY A 113 37.53 9.22 9.90
C GLY A 113 36.83 8.86 8.61
N VAL A 114 37.58 8.43 7.58
CA VAL A 114 37.01 7.98 6.30
C VAL A 114 36.11 6.75 6.51
N MET A 115 36.57 5.78 7.31
CA MET A 115 35.78 4.59 7.63
C MET A 115 34.50 4.96 8.42
N ASN A 116 34.62 5.88 9.38
CA ASN A 116 33.46 6.35 10.13
C ASN A 116 32.47 7.13 9.26
N ILE A 117 32.94 7.96 8.31
CA ILE A 117 32.06 8.67 7.37
C ILE A 117 31.30 7.65 6.53
N ASN A 118 31.97 6.63 5.99
CA ASN A 118 31.32 5.59 5.20
C ASN A 118 30.26 4.83 6.03
N GLY A 119 30.61 4.45 7.27
CA GLY A 119 29.66 3.82 8.20
C GLY A 119 28.46 4.72 8.52
N SER A 120 28.69 6.02 8.72
CA SER A 120 27.64 6.99 8.98
C SER A 120 26.69 7.14 7.79
N LEU A 121 27.21 7.18 6.54
CA LEU A 121 26.42 7.26 5.31
C LEU A 121 25.62 5.98 5.08
N PHE A 122 26.22 4.82 5.34
CA PHE A 122 25.51 3.54 5.26
C PHE A 122 24.35 3.49 6.26
N LEU A 123 24.59 3.85 7.53
CA LEU A 123 23.55 3.84 8.57
C LEU A 123 22.46 4.88 8.28
N PHE A 124 22.85 6.04 7.76
CA PHE A 124 21.96 7.12 7.31
C PHE A 124 21.00 6.60 6.22
N LEU A 125 21.53 6.04 5.14
CA LEU A 125 20.74 5.57 4.00
C LEU A 125 19.89 4.35 4.35
N THR A 126 20.43 3.44 5.15
CA THR A 126 19.73 2.23 5.60
C THR A 126 18.53 2.58 6.46
N ASN A 127 18.70 3.44 7.48
CA ASN A 127 17.58 3.89 8.31
C ASN A 127 16.52 4.61 7.49
N MET A 128 16.94 5.49 6.58
CA MET A 128 16.01 6.21 5.72
C MET A 128 15.20 5.27 4.82
N THR A 129 15.85 4.25 4.26
CA THR A 129 15.20 3.26 3.40
C THR A 129 14.17 2.45 4.19
N PHE A 130 14.57 1.86 5.31
CA PHE A 130 13.67 1.04 6.14
C PHE A 130 12.51 1.84 6.71
N GLN A 131 12.76 3.06 7.17
CA GLN A 131 11.70 3.90 7.72
C GLN A 131 10.62 4.22 6.68
N ASN A 132 11.01 4.50 5.42
CA ASN A 132 10.05 4.77 4.35
C ASN A 132 9.32 3.51 3.88
N VAL A 133 10.04 2.40 3.68
CA VAL A 133 9.45 1.11 3.29
C VAL A 133 8.39 0.68 4.30
N PHE A 134 8.73 0.63 5.59
CA PHE A 134 7.81 0.16 6.61
C PHE A 134 6.62 1.08 6.80
N ALA A 135 6.81 2.39 6.69
CA ALA A 135 5.70 3.34 6.73
C ALA A 135 4.69 3.07 5.60
N VAL A 136 5.18 2.86 4.37
CA VAL A 136 4.32 2.57 3.22
C VAL A 136 3.64 1.22 3.37
N ILE A 137 4.38 0.19 3.81
CA ILE A 137 3.80 -1.14 4.03
C ILE A 137 2.63 -1.08 5.00
N ASN A 138 2.77 -0.38 6.14
CA ASN A 138 1.70 -0.30 7.13
C ASN A 138 0.45 0.41 6.60
N VAL A 139 0.63 1.54 5.90
CA VAL A 139 -0.50 2.35 5.41
C VAL A 139 -1.15 1.69 4.18
N PHE A 140 -0.36 1.36 3.17
CA PHE A 140 -0.88 0.87 1.90
C PHE A 140 -1.44 -0.55 1.99
N SER A 141 -0.82 -1.44 2.77
CA SER A 141 -1.35 -2.80 2.95
C SER A 141 -2.70 -2.81 3.66
N ALA A 142 -2.94 -1.86 4.58
CA ALA A 142 -4.24 -1.70 5.23
C ALA A 142 -5.32 -1.16 4.28
N GLU A 143 -4.95 -0.31 3.31
CA GLU A 143 -5.87 0.23 2.31
C GLU A 143 -6.13 -0.70 1.13
N LEU A 144 -5.21 -1.63 0.84
CA LEU A 144 -5.25 -2.52 -0.32
C LEU A 144 -6.57 -3.31 -0.48
N PRO A 145 -7.17 -3.90 0.58
CA PRO A 145 -8.44 -4.62 0.45
C PRO A 145 -9.60 -3.71 0.02
N VAL A 146 -9.63 -2.46 0.51
CA VAL A 146 -10.64 -1.46 0.15
C VAL A 146 -10.46 -1.07 -1.31
N PHE A 147 -9.22 -0.82 -1.74
CA PHE A 147 -8.89 -0.55 -3.14
C PHE A 147 -9.32 -1.69 -4.07
N LEU A 148 -9.04 -2.94 -3.74
CA LEU A 148 -9.43 -4.10 -4.55
C LEU A 148 -10.96 -4.21 -4.68
N ARG A 149 -11.71 -3.90 -3.61
CA ARG A 149 -13.17 -3.85 -3.64
C ARG A 149 -13.68 -2.74 -4.56
N GLU A 150 -13.14 -1.52 -4.43
CA GLU A 150 -13.52 -0.36 -5.26
C GLU A 150 -13.17 -0.57 -6.75
N LYS A 151 -12.04 -1.23 -7.03
CA LYS A 151 -11.63 -1.65 -8.38
C LYS A 151 -12.60 -2.66 -8.98
N ARG A 152 -13.06 -3.66 -8.21
CA ARG A 152 -14.05 -4.66 -8.68
C ARG A 152 -15.38 -4.00 -9.07
N SER A 153 -15.77 -2.95 -8.37
CA SER A 153 -16.94 -2.11 -8.70
C SER A 153 -16.72 -1.10 -9.83
N ARG A 154 -15.53 -1.10 -10.47
CA ARG A 154 -15.14 -0.18 -11.56
C ARG A 154 -15.33 1.30 -11.23
N LEU A 155 -15.06 1.69 -9.98
CA LEU A 155 -15.27 3.06 -9.52
C LEU A 155 -14.22 4.03 -10.07
N PHE A 156 -12.97 3.59 -10.16
CA PHE A 156 -11.86 4.33 -10.79
C PHE A 156 -10.82 3.37 -11.36
N ARG A 157 -9.95 3.89 -12.23
CA ARG A 157 -8.84 3.11 -12.81
C ARG A 157 -7.64 3.05 -11.86
N VAL A 158 -6.79 2.03 -12.04
CA VAL A 158 -5.60 1.80 -11.20
C VAL A 158 -4.56 2.92 -11.36
N ASP A 159 -4.38 3.41 -12.59
CA ASP A 159 -3.47 4.51 -12.92
C ASP A 159 -3.88 5.82 -12.23
N THR A 160 -5.18 6.15 -12.25
CA THR A 160 -5.68 7.34 -11.54
C THR A 160 -5.50 7.24 -10.04
N TYR A 161 -5.66 6.04 -9.46
CA TYR A 161 -5.45 5.81 -8.04
C TYR A 161 -3.99 5.99 -7.64
N PHE A 162 -3.09 5.33 -8.36
CA PHE A 162 -1.66 5.38 -8.06
C PHE A 162 -1.13 6.82 -8.16
N LEU A 163 -1.39 7.52 -9.27
CA LEU A 163 -0.93 8.90 -9.45
C LEU A 163 -1.53 9.85 -8.41
N GLY A 164 -2.85 9.74 -8.14
CA GLY A 164 -3.52 10.60 -7.18
C GLY A 164 -2.97 10.41 -5.76
N LYS A 165 -2.73 9.15 -5.35
CA LYS A 165 -2.14 8.84 -4.05
C LYS A 165 -0.69 9.30 -3.95
N THR A 166 0.14 9.01 -4.95
CA THR A 166 1.55 9.41 -4.95
C THR A 166 1.69 10.92 -4.83
N ILE A 167 0.93 11.70 -5.61
CA ILE A 167 0.95 13.17 -5.55
C ILE A 167 0.50 13.68 -4.19
N ALA A 168 -0.51 13.04 -3.57
CA ALA A 168 -0.95 13.43 -2.24
C ALA A 168 0.10 13.19 -1.15
N GLU A 169 0.98 12.20 -1.33
CA GLU A 169 2.02 11.85 -0.36
C GLU A 169 3.36 12.60 -0.61
N VAL A 170 3.53 13.28 -1.76
CA VAL A 170 4.75 14.05 -2.09
C VAL A 170 5.20 14.99 -0.96
N PRO A 171 4.33 15.79 -0.30
CA PRO A 171 4.76 16.67 0.78
C PRO A 171 5.45 15.92 1.93
N LEU A 172 4.96 14.73 2.26
CA LEU A 172 5.57 13.89 3.29
C LEU A 172 6.88 13.27 2.83
N PHE A 173 6.95 12.86 1.55
CA PHE A 173 8.19 12.33 0.96
C PHE A 173 9.29 13.36 0.85
N ILE A 174 8.99 14.66 0.94
CA ILE A 174 10.00 15.72 0.99
C ILE A 174 10.29 16.13 2.44
N ALA A 175 9.25 16.29 3.27
CA ALA A 175 9.39 16.75 4.65
C ALA A 175 10.19 15.78 5.53
N VAL A 176 9.97 14.46 5.39
CA VAL A 176 10.66 13.45 6.21
C VAL A 176 12.17 13.41 5.91
N PRO A 177 12.64 13.29 4.65
CA PRO A 177 14.06 13.42 4.33
C PRO A 177 14.67 14.74 4.73
N PHE A 178 13.90 15.83 4.58
CA PHE A 178 14.35 17.16 4.95
C PHE A 178 14.68 17.24 6.45
N VAL A 179 13.76 16.79 7.31
CA VAL A 179 13.99 16.79 8.76
C VAL A 179 15.18 15.90 9.14
N PHE A 180 15.24 14.69 8.58
CA PHE A 180 16.32 13.75 8.85
C PHE A 180 17.69 14.31 8.45
N THR A 181 17.81 14.80 7.22
CA THR A 181 19.06 15.36 6.69
C THR A 181 19.47 16.64 7.41
N SER A 182 18.51 17.51 7.75
CA SER A 182 18.80 18.77 8.45
C SER A 182 19.37 18.58 9.85
N ILE A 183 19.01 17.49 10.53
CA ILE A 183 19.54 17.16 11.86
C ILE A 183 20.87 16.43 11.71
N THR A 184 20.89 15.34 10.95
CA THR A 184 22.04 14.43 10.95
C THR A 184 23.24 14.98 10.16
N TYR A 185 23.03 15.72 9.06
CA TYR A 185 24.11 16.25 8.22
C TYR A 185 25.08 17.18 8.98
N PRO A 186 24.60 18.23 9.70
CA PRO A 186 25.49 19.08 10.48
C PRO A 186 26.07 18.37 11.71
N MET A 187 25.34 17.44 12.34
CA MET A 187 25.83 16.73 13.52
C MET A 187 27.03 15.82 13.22
N ILE A 188 27.01 15.12 12.07
CA ILE A 188 28.13 14.28 11.65
C ILE A 188 29.39 15.12 11.33
N GLY A 189 29.21 16.39 10.94
CA GLY A 189 30.30 17.23 10.46
C GLY A 189 30.68 16.93 9.01
N LEU A 190 29.69 16.55 8.18
CA LEU A 190 29.86 16.41 6.73
C LEU A 190 30.27 17.75 6.10
N ARG A 191 30.75 17.68 4.85
CA ARG A 191 31.32 18.85 4.13
C ARG A 191 30.39 20.05 4.18
N SER A 192 30.85 21.15 4.76
CA SER A 192 30.09 22.40 4.81
C SER A 192 29.91 22.99 3.41
N GLY A 193 28.70 23.49 3.13
CA GLY A 193 28.36 24.10 1.85
C GLY A 193 26.90 23.87 1.47
N VAL A 194 26.22 24.93 1.05
CA VAL A 194 24.80 24.86 0.67
C VAL A 194 24.60 23.93 -0.52
N GLU A 195 25.51 23.94 -1.50
CA GLU A 195 25.47 23.05 -2.66
C GLU A 195 25.57 21.57 -2.28
N HIS A 196 26.47 21.23 -1.36
CA HIS A 196 26.67 19.86 -0.90
C HIS A 196 25.49 19.36 -0.07
N TYR A 197 24.91 20.24 0.76
CA TYR A 197 23.69 19.92 1.50
C TYR A 197 22.49 19.69 0.58
N ILE A 198 22.26 20.56 -0.41
CA ILE A 198 21.16 20.40 -1.37
C ILE A 198 21.34 19.11 -2.19
N THR A 199 22.58 18.81 -2.62
CA THR A 199 22.88 17.57 -3.34
C THR A 199 22.57 16.34 -2.49
N ALA A 200 22.98 16.35 -1.21
CA ALA A 200 22.67 15.27 -0.28
C ALA A 200 21.16 15.13 -0.07
N LEU A 201 20.45 16.23 0.19
CA LEU A 201 19.00 16.23 0.36
C LEU A 201 18.27 15.66 -0.87
N PHE A 202 18.73 16.01 -2.08
CA PHE A 202 18.17 15.49 -3.33
C PHE A 202 18.37 13.98 -3.46
N ILE A 203 19.59 13.48 -3.21
CA ILE A 203 19.90 12.04 -3.24
C ILE A 203 19.04 11.30 -2.22
N VAL A 204 18.92 11.81 -1.00
CA VAL A 204 18.14 11.16 0.07
C VAL A 204 16.65 11.15 -0.26
N THR A 205 16.15 12.21 -0.90
CA THR A 205 14.76 12.26 -1.38
C THR A 205 14.53 11.23 -2.50
N LEU A 206 15.47 11.05 -3.42
CA LEU A 206 15.39 10.00 -4.44
C LEU A 206 15.39 8.60 -3.81
N VAL A 207 16.29 8.35 -2.84
CA VAL A 207 16.33 7.08 -2.10
C VAL A 207 15.02 6.83 -1.37
N ALA A 208 14.42 7.85 -0.76
CA ALA A 208 13.11 7.74 -0.13
C ALA A 208 12.01 7.35 -1.14
N ASN A 209 12.00 7.93 -2.34
CA ASN A 209 11.05 7.56 -3.40
C ASN A 209 11.23 6.11 -3.88
N VAL A 210 12.48 5.66 -4.03
CA VAL A 210 12.78 4.26 -4.38
C VAL A 210 12.32 3.32 -3.27
N ALA A 211 12.61 3.65 -2.01
CA ALA A 211 12.18 2.89 -0.83
C ALA A 211 10.64 2.79 -0.75
N THR A 212 9.92 3.89 -0.99
CA THR A 212 8.46 3.90 -1.06
C THR A 212 7.94 3.00 -2.19
N SER A 213 8.58 3.02 -3.35
CA SER A 213 8.20 2.16 -4.49
C SER A 213 8.35 0.68 -4.15
N PHE A 214 9.45 0.29 -3.50
CA PHE A 214 9.61 -1.06 -2.94
C PHE A 214 8.54 -1.38 -1.89
N GLY A 215 8.20 -0.42 -1.03
CA GLY A 215 7.10 -0.55 -0.08
C GLY A 215 5.77 -0.90 -0.75
N TYR A 216 5.39 -0.20 -1.81
CA TYR A 216 4.17 -0.53 -2.58
C TYR A 216 4.25 -1.90 -3.26
N PHE A 217 5.42 -2.25 -3.82
CA PHE A 217 5.63 -3.55 -4.46
C PHE A 217 5.46 -4.70 -3.46
N ILE A 218 6.14 -4.63 -2.31
CA ILE A 218 6.05 -5.64 -1.24
C ILE A 218 4.63 -5.72 -0.69
N SER A 219 3.95 -4.57 -0.53
CA SER A 219 2.56 -4.54 -0.06
C SER A 219 1.60 -5.22 -1.03
N CYS A 220 1.79 -5.05 -2.34
CA CYS A 220 0.98 -5.73 -3.37
C CYS A 220 1.28 -7.24 -3.43
N ALA A 221 2.52 -7.64 -3.17
CA ALA A 221 2.95 -9.04 -3.19
C ALA A 221 2.52 -9.84 -1.96
N SER A 222 2.15 -9.16 -0.87
CA SER A 222 1.86 -9.78 0.43
C SER A 222 0.37 -9.81 0.74
N SER A 223 -0.10 -10.90 1.35
CA SER A 223 -1.53 -11.06 1.73
C SER A 223 -1.88 -10.43 3.08
N SER A 224 -0.89 -10.08 3.90
CA SER A 224 -1.08 -9.44 5.21
C SER A 224 0.04 -8.46 5.53
N VAL A 225 -0.25 -7.47 6.38
CA VAL A 225 0.73 -6.46 6.82
C VAL A 225 1.91 -7.13 7.53
N SER A 226 1.65 -8.09 8.42
CA SER A 226 2.70 -8.79 9.15
C SER A 226 3.65 -9.56 8.22
N MET A 227 3.10 -10.22 7.19
CA MET A 227 3.92 -10.91 6.19
C MET A 227 4.80 -9.92 5.41
N ALA A 228 4.22 -8.79 4.98
CA ALA A 228 4.96 -7.75 4.26
C ALA A 228 6.13 -7.19 5.09
N LEU A 229 5.91 -6.95 6.39
CA LEU A 229 6.95 -6.46 7.30
C LEU A 229 8.06 -7.49 7.53
N SER A 230 7.74 -8.78 7.58
CA SER A 230 8.75 -9.85 7.71
C SER A 230 9.56 -10.07 6.44
N VAL A 231 8.94 -9.95 5.27
CA VAL A 231 9.59 -10.17 3.96
C VAL A 231 10.39 -8.94 3.49
N GLY A 232 10.02 -7.74 3.94
CA GLY A 232 10.65 -6.49 3.52
C GLY A 232 12.18 -6.46 3.67
N PRO A 233 12.75 -6.72 4.87
CA PRO A 233 14.20 -6.66 5.06
C PRO A 233 14.99 -7.65 4.21
N PRO A 234 14.65 -8.95 4.14
CA PRO A 234 15.33 -9.88 3.24
C PRO A 234 15.36 -9.44 1.77
N VAL A 235 14.33 -8.74 1.30
CA VAL A 235 14.25 -8.25 -0.09
C VAL A 235 15.12 -7.01 -0.30
N ILE A 236 15.22 -6.12 0.69
CA ILE A 236 15.90 -4.82 0.55
C ILE A 236 17.39 -4.88 0.88
N ILE A 237 17.79 -5.67 1.88
CA ILE A 237 19.18 -5.74 2.36
C ILE A 237 20.19 -6.04 1.24
N PRO A 238 19.93 -6.98 0.29
CA PRO A 238 20.88 -7.26 -0.79
C PRO A 238 21.16 -6.07 -1.72
N PHE A 239 20.28 -5.07 -1.77
CA PHE A 239 20.47 -3.86 -2.58
C PHE A 239 21.15 -2.72 -1.81
N LEU A 240 21.35 -2.87 -0.50
CA LEU A 240 22.01 -1.89 0.37
C LEU A 240 23.51 -2.18 0.57
N ILE A 241 23.94 -3.42 0.31
CA ILE A 241 25.34 -3.89 0.39
C ILE A 241 26.06 -3.73 -0.95
#